data_AF-C4J2J2-F1
#
_entry.id   AF-C4J2J2-F1
#
_cell.length_a   1.000
_cell.length_b   1.000
_cell.length_c   1.000
_cell.angle_alpha   90.00
_cell.angle_beta   90.00
_cell.angle_gamma   90.00
#
_symmetry.space_group_name_H-M   'P 1'
#
loop_
_entity.id
_entity.type
_entity.pdbx_description
1 polymer ?
#
loop_
_entity_poly.entity_id
_entity_poly.type
_entity_poly.pdbx_seq_one_letter_code
_entity_poly.pdbx_strand_id
1 'polypeptide(L)'
;MKTNEVLSEEIQERDEAALKYLKDIKWSRIEDPKGFKLDFFFDTNPFIKNSVLTKTYHMVDEDDLILEKAIGTEIEWYPGKNLTQKILKKKPKKGSKNTKLITKTEDCESFFNFFDPPQVPEDDEDIDEDTAEELQGQMEHDYDIGTTIRDKIIPHAVSWFTGEAVQGEDFANLGDDEDDDDKDDDDEEEDEDEEGESKPARKLGLQLTSNMFRYGN
;
A
#
# COMPACT_ATOMS: atom_id res chain seq x y z
N MET A 1 -7.07 9.83 -3.47
CA MET A 1 -6.27 8.89 -2.64
C MET A 1 -7.03 8.44 -1.41
N LYS A 2 -7.62 9.34 -0.60
CA LYS A 2 -8.48 8.96 0.54
C LYS A 2 -9.82 8.31 0.19
N THR A 3 -10.14 8.26 -1.08
CA THR A 3 -11.40 7.76 -1.63
C THR A 3 -11.36 6.25 -1.89
N ASN A 4 -10.18 5.64 -1.81
CA ASN A 4 -10.01 4.18 -1.87
C ASN A 4 -9.82 3.63 -0.45
N GLU A 5 -10.56 2.58 -0.09
CA GLU A 5 -10.60 2.02 1.27
C GLU A 5 -9.20 1.67 1.80
N VAL A 6 -8.41 0.93 1.02
CA VAL A 6 -7.06 0.47 1.41
C VAL A 6 -6.10 1.63 1.68
N LEU A 7 -6.11 2.66 0.84
CA LEU A 7 -5.23 3.83 1.01
C LEU A 7 -5.73 4.80 2.07
N SER A 8 -7.03 4.80 2.37
CA SER A 8 -7.61 5.71 3.35
C SER A 8 -7.17 5.39 4.77
N GLU A 9 -6.92 4.11 5.06
CA GLU A 9 -6.45 3.62 6.36
C GLU A 9 -4.98 4.01 6.60
N GLU A 10 -4.16 4.01 5.55
CA GLU A 10 -2.74 4.36 5.62
C GLU A 10 -2.50 5.88 5.74
N ILE A 11 -3.40 6.71 5.19
CA ILE A 11 -3.21 8.17 5.14
C ILE A 11 -3.73 8.83 6.43
N GLN A 12 -2.79 9.17 7.30
CA GLN A 12 -3.08 9.94 8.51
C GLN A 12 -3.32 11.43 8.20
N GLU A 13 -4.03 12.13 9.08
CA GLU A 13 -4.32 13.57 8.94
C GLU A 13 -3.03 14.42 8.78
N ARG A 14 -1.93 13.98 9.40
CA ARG A 14 -0.63 14.67 9.30
C ARG A 14 0.01 14.53 7.92
N ASP A 15 -0.25 13.42 7.23
CA ASP A 15 0.30 13.11 5.92
C ASP A 15 -0.37 13.95 4.83
N GLU A 16 -1.65 14.31 5.02
CA GLU A 16 -2.39 15.16 4.07
C GLU A 16 -1.67 16.47 3.76
N ALA A 17 -1.01 17.07 4.76
CA ALA A 17 -0.31 18.33 4.58
C ALA A 17 0.89 18.21 3.63
N ALA A 18 1.57 17.05 3.62
CA ALA A 18 2.66 16.75 2.70
C ALA A 18 2.11 16.24 1.35
N LEU A 19 1.07 15.40 1.37
CA LEU A 19 0.41 14.89 0.17
C LEU A 19 -0.26 15.97 -0.67
N LYS A 20 -0.59 17.15 -0.11
CA LYS A 20 -1.02 18.33 -0.90
C LYS A 20 0.02 18.81 -1.91
N TYR A 21 1.29 18.46 -1.72
CA TYR A 21 2.37 18.78 -2.64
C TYR A 21 2.65 17.67 -3.64
N LEU A 22 1.98 16.53 -3.53
CA LEU A 22 2.03 15.47 -4.52
C LEU A 22 1.35 15.96 -5.80
N LYS A 23 2.13 16.02 -6.87
CA LYS A 23 1.71 16.50 -8.18
C LYS A 23 1.22 15.41 -9.11
N ASP A 24 1.93 14.28 -9.10
CA ASP A 24 1.70 13.22 -10.05
C ASP A 24 2.17 11.88 -9.45
N ILE A 25 1.56 10.80 -9.91
CA ILE A 25 2.00 9.44 -9.62
C ILE A 25 2.06 8.70 -10.95
N LYS A 26 3.22 8.15 -11.25
CA LYS A 26 3.42 7.33 -12.44
C LYS A 26 3.82 5.94 -12.03
N TRP A 27 3.51 4.97 -12.88
CA TRP A 27 4.08 3.65 -12.76
C TRP A 27 4.84 3.30 -14.04
N SER A 28 5.83 2.42 -13.90
CA SER A 28 6.60 1.88 -15.01
C SER A 28 6.91 0.42 -14.73
N ARG A 29 6.90 -0.41 -15.77
CA ARG A 29 7.37 -1.80 -15.71
C ARG A 29 8.91 -1.82 -15.72
N ILE A 30 9.50 -2.73 -14.97
CA ILE A 30 10.92 -3.02 -14.98
C ILE A 30 11.09 -4.42 -15.56
N GLU A 31 11.98 -4.56 -16.54
CA GLU A 31 12.22 -5.83 -17.23
C GLU A 31 13.34 -6.67 -16.58
N ASP A 32 14.33 -6.02 -15.97
CA ASP A 32 15.47 -6.69 -15.34
C ASP A 32 16.01 -5.89 -14.13
N PRO A 33 15.84 -6.39 -12.89
CA PRO A 33 14.99 -7.52 -12.51
C PRO A 33 13.51 -7.22 -12.80
N LYS A 34 12.71 -8.25 -13.11
CA LYS A 34 11.28 -8.09 -13.43
C LYS A 34 10.55 -7.39 -12.28
N GLY A 35 9.56 -6.57 -12.62
CA GLY A 35 8.72 -5.92 -11.61
C GLY A 35 8.09 -4.63 -12.08
N PHE A 36 7.70 -3.78 -11.13
CA PHE A 36 7.19 -2.45 -11.43
C PHE A 36 7.64 -1.43 -10.39
N LYS A 37 7.64 -0.17 -10.81
CA LYS A 37 8.00 0.98 -9.99
C LYS A 37 6.91 2.03 -10.03
N LEU A 38 6.60 2.59 -8.87
CA LEU A 38 5.76 3.75 -8.65
C LEU A 38 6.66 4.97 -8.38
N ASP A 39 6.46 6.04 -9.13
CA ASP A 39 7.15 7.32 -8.97
C ASP A 39 6.14 8.38 -8.50
N PHE A 40 6.34 8.91 -7.30
CA PHE A 40 5.53 9.96 -6.69
C PHE A 40 6.25 11.29 -6.83
N PHE A 41 5.72 12.19 -7.65
CA PHE A 41 6.33 13.49 -7.93
C PHE A 41 5.80 14.54 -6.97
N PHE A 42 6.68 15.16 -6.20
CA PHE A 42 6.35 16.23 -5.26
C PHE A 42 6.90 17.57 -5.74
N ASP A 43 6.10 18.61 -5.57
CA ASP A 43 6.60 19.98 -5.61
C ASP A 43 7.55 20.24 -4.43
N THR A 44 8.33 21.32 -4.54
CA THR A 44 9.07 21.86 -3.39
C THR A 44 8.11 22.10 -2.22
N ASN A 45 8.34 21.41 -1.11
CA ASN A 45 7.45 21.40 0.03
C ASN A 45 8.23 21.53 1.35
N PRO A 46 7.57 21.92 2.45
CA PRO A 46 8.26 22.16 3.72
C PRO A 46 8.53 20.89 4.53
N PHE A 47 8.23 19.69 4.01
CA PHE A 47 8.34 18.42 4.72
C PHE A 47 9.56 17.61 4.28
N ILE A 48 9.72 17.40 2.97
CA ILE A 48 10.74 16.55 2.36
C ILE A 48 11.56 17.33 1.34
N LYS A 49 12.83 16.97 1.18
CA LYS A 49 13.71 17.53 0.14
C LYS A 49 13.56 16.83 -1.20
N ASN A 50 13.20 15.55 -1.19
CA ASN A 50 13.04 14.75 -2.39
C ASN A 50 11.96 15.36 -3.28
N SER A 51 12.26 15.51 -4.57
CA SER A 51 11.26 15.88 -5.58
C SER A 51 10.52 14.66 -6.12
N VAL A 52 11.09 13.46 -5.97
CA VAL A 52 10.48 12.20 -6.36
C VAL A 52 10.74 11.19 -5.26
N LEU A 53 9.68 10.53 -4.79
CA LEU A 53 9.77 9.33 -3.96
C LEU A 53 9.40 8.14 -4.83
N THR A 54 10.24 7.11 -4.85
CA THR A 54 10.01 5.90 -5.65
C THR A 54 9.75 4.71 -4.75
N LYS A 55 8.87 3.82 -5.22
CA LYS A 55 8.63 2.50 -4.63
C LYS A 55 8.74 1.47 -5.74
N THR A 56 9.59 0.47 -5.55
CA THR A 56 9.92 -0.53 -6.55
C THR A 56 9.62 -1.91 -6.00
N TYR A 57 8.85 -2.70 -6.74
CA TYR A 57 8.55 -4.09 -6.43
C TYR A 57 9.28 -4.97 -7.45
N HIS A 58 10.17 -5.83 -6.96
CA HIS A 58 10.84 -6.83 -7.78
C HIS A 58 10.04 -8.12 -7.69
N MET A 59 9.77 -8.72 -8.84
CA MET A 59 8.98 -9.95 -8.98
C MET A 59 9.87 -11.07 -9.49
N VAL A 60 9.69 -12.26 -8.93
CA VAL A 60 10.33 -13.48 -9.43
C VAL A 60 9.65 -13.92 -10.73
N ASP A 61 8.32 -13.86 -10.76
CA ASP A 61 7.53 -14.08 -11.97
C ASP A 61 6.30 -13.16 -11.95
N GLU A 62 5.96 -12.62 -13.13
CA GLU A 62 4.80 -11.76 -13.34
C GLU A 62 3.52 -12.57 -13.51
N ASP A 63 3.61 -13.80 -14.01
CA ASP A 63 2.45 -14.69 -14.19
C ASP A 63 1.99 -15.28 -12.86
N ASP A 64 2.95 -15.58 -11.97
CA ASP A 64 2.65 -16.09 -10.62
C ASP A 64 2.52 -14.97 -9.56
N LEU A 65 2.67 -13.69 -9.94
CA LEU A 65 2.58 -12.52 -9.05
C LEU A 65 3.43 -12.64 -7.78
N ILE A 66 4.61 -13.26 -7.90
CA ILE A 66 5.47 -13.55 -6.76
C ILE A 66 6.40 -12.36 -6.49
N LEU A 67 6.16 -11.66 -5.38
CA LEU A 67 7.04 -10.60 -4.91
C LEU A 67 8.34 -11.19 -4.34
N GLU A 68 9.48 -10.72 -4.85
CA GLU A 68 10.81 -11.03 -4.31
C GLU A 68 11.18 -10.04 -3.21
N LYS A 69 11.09 -8.74 -3.52
CA LYS A 69 11.43 -7.66 -2.59
C LYS A 69 10.77 -6.36 -2.97
N ALA A 70 10.58 -5.51 -1.96
CA ALA A 70 10.14 -4.14 -2.13
C ALA A 70 11.25 -3.17 -1.70
N ILE A 71 11.48 -2.14 -2.50
CA ILE A 71 12.50 -1.12 -2.28
C ILE A 71 11.82 0.24 -2.35
N GLY A 72 11.85 0.99 -1.25
CA GLY A 72 11.38 2.36 -1.22
C GLY A 72 12.52 3.38 -1.17
N THR A 73 12.22 4.62 -1.53
CA THR A 73 13.16 5.74 -1.45
C THR A 73 13.24 6.25 -0.02
N GLU A 74 14.46 6.35 0.51
CA GLU A 74 14.70 7.03 1.78
C GLU A 74 14.27 8.51 1.71
N ILE A 75 13.39 8.90 2.63
CA ILE A 75 12.81 10.23 2.66
C ILE A 75 13.73 11.18 3.43
N GLU A 76 14.21 12.21 2.74
CA GLU A 76 15.01 13.28 3.33
C GLU A 76 14.12 14.34 3.99
N TRP A 77 13.71 14.07 5.23
CA TRP A 77 12.89 14.99 6.02
C TRP A 77 13.64 16.26 6.41
N TYR A 78 12.94 17.40 6.39
CA TYR A 78 13.41 18.60 7.06
C TYR A 78 13.39 18.43 8.59
N PRO A 79 14.24 19.17 9.34
CA PRO A 79 14.31 19.03 10.79
C PRO A 79 12.95 19.23 11.48
N GLY A 80 12.51 18.21 12.25
CA GLY A 80 11.24 18.23 12.97
C GLY A 80 10.00 18.09 12.09
N LYS A 81 10.16 17.67 10.83
CA LYS A 81 9.09 17.44 9.86
C LYS A 81 8.88 15.98 9.52
N ASN A 82 9.65 15.08 10.13
CA ASN A 82 9.46 13.65 9.95
C ASN A 82 8.05 13.26 10.42
N LEU A 83 7.23 12.77 9.48
CA LEU A 83 5.86 12.34 9.72
C LEU A 83 5.78 10.88 10.17
N THR A 84 6.79 10.07 9.87
CA THR A 84 6.90 8.67 10.30
C THR A 84 7.34 8.52 11.76
N GLN A 85 7.77 9.63 12.40
CA GLN A 85 8.29 9.61 13.76
C GLN A 85 7.67 10.68 14.66
N LYS A 86 7.28 10.28 15.86
CA LYS A 86 6.80 11.17 16.89
C LYS A 86 7.89 11.44 17.92
N ILE A 87 8.19 12.72 18.13
CA ILE A 87 9.15 13.16 19.15
C ILE A 87 8.48 13.22 20.53
N LEU A 88 8.86 12.30 21.43
CA LEU A 88 8.49 12.33 22.84
C LEU A 88 9.54 13.10 23.66
N LYS A 89 9.19 14.32 24.06
CA LYS A 89 10.02 15.13 24.98
C LYS A 89 9.81 14.65 26.42
N LYS A 90 10.78 13.93 27.00
CA LYS A 90 10.80 13.67 28.44
C LYS A 90 11.32 14.90 29.20
N LYS A 91 10.58 15.33 30.23
CA LYS A 91 11.08 16.34 31.17
C LYS A 91 12.34 15.81 31.85
N PRO A 92 13.42 16.60 31.95
CA PRO A 92 14.64 16.17 32.62
C PRO A 92 14.35 15.85 34.09
N LYS A 93 14.92 14.76 34.61
CA LYS A 93 14.85 14.45 36.05
C LYS A 93 15.49 15.61 36.83
N LYS A 94 14.74 16.15 37.79
CA LYS A 94 15.17 17.23 38.69
C LYS A 94 16.42 16.76 39.47
N GLY A 95 17.61 17.21 39.06
CA GLY A 95 18.86 16.94 39.78
C GLY A 95 20.10 16.63 38.94
N SER A 96 20.00 16.38 37.63
CA SER A 96 21.18 16.09 36.81
C SER A 96 21.81 17.37 36.25
N LYS A 97 23.11 17.59 36.52
CA LYS A 97 23.93 18.74 36.06
C LYS A 97 24.28 18.68 34.56
N ASN A 98 23.64 17.82 33.77
CA ASN A 98 23.84 17.71 32.33
C ASN A 98 22.52 17.99 31.59
N THR A 99 22.37 19.23 31.13
CA THR A 99 21.18 19.78 30.46
C THR A 99 21.14 19.41 28.97
N LYS A 100 21.20 18.12 28.63
CA LYS A 100 20.79 17.68 27.28
C LYS A 100 19.39 17.06 27.37
N LEU A 101 18.43 17.67 26.67
CA LEU A 101 17.11 17.06 26.47
C LEU A 101 17.32 15.71 25.76
N ILE A 102 17.07 14.61 26.47
CA ILE A 102 16.97 13.30 25.83
C ILE A 102 15.65 13.30 25.07
N THR A 103 15.75 13.44 23.76
CA THR A 103 14.64 13.38 22.83
C THR A 103 14.51 11.91 22.42
N LYS A 104 13.41 11.24 22.80
CA LYS A 104 13.12 9.89 22.31
C LYS A 104 12.19 10.04 21.11
N THR A 105 12.57 9.49 19.97
CA THR A 105 11.69 9.31 18.81
C THR A 105 11.05 7.92 18.90
N GLU A 106 9.80 7.83 18.46
CA GLU A 106 9.02 6.60 18.36
C GLU A 106 8.35 6.61 17.00
N ASP A 107 8.45 5.51 16.27
CA ASP A 107 7.83 5.38 14.95
C ASP A 107 6.31 5.36 15.11
N CYS A 108 5.61 5.97 14.16
CA CYS A 108 4.16 6.04 14.15
C CYS A 108 3.60 5.77 12.76
N GLU A 109 2.34 5.37 12.71
CA GLU A 109 1.60 5.18 11.46
C GLU A 109 1.64 6.47 10.63
N SER A 110 2.03 6.32 9.38
CA SER A 110 2.11 7.38 8.37
C SER A 110 2.12 6.72 7.01
N PHE A 111 1.43 7.32 6.04
CA PHE A 111 1.49 6.90 4.65
C PHE A 111 2.93 6.80 4.12
N PHE A 112 3.84 7.63 4.65
CA PHE A 112 5.23 7.65 4.22
C PHE A 112 6.03 6.41 4.66
N ASN A 113 5.50 5.59 5.57
CA ASN A 113 6.05 4.26 5.87
C ASN A 113 5.98 3.33 4.65
N PHE A 114 5.09 3.60 3.69
CA PHE A 114 5.06 2.91 2.39
C PHE A 114 6.39 3.00 1.62
N PHE A 115 7.21 4.03 1.86
CA PHE A 115 8.53 4.13 1.23
C PHE A 115 9.65 3.48 2.06
N ASP A 116 9.31 2.85 3.17
CA ASP A 116 10.22 2.09 4.02
C ASP A 116 9.64 0.67 4.21
N PRO A 117 9.58 -0.13 3.12
CA PRO A 117 8.91 -1.42 3.17
C PRO A 117 9.65 -2.43 4.06
N PRO A 118 8.92 -3.39 4.64
CA PRO A 118 9.53 -4.50 5.38
C PRO A 118 10.59 -5.21 4.53
N GLN A 119 11.73 -5.52 5.14
CA GLN A 119 12.86 -6.19 4.50
C GLN A 119 12.89 -7.66 4.90
N VAL A 120 13.10 -8.55 3.93
CA VAL A 120 13.37 -9.97 4.18
C VAL A 120 14.80 -10.10 4.69
N PRO A 121 15.04 -10.63 5.90
CA PRO A 121 16.39 -10.89 6.38
C PRO A 121 17.09 -11.92 5.49
N GLU A 122 18.40 -11.78 5.30
CA GLU A 122 19.18 -12.70 4.45
C GLU A 122 19.51 -14.04 5.15
N ASP A 123 19.41 -14.09 6.49
CA ASP A 123 19.66 -15.29 7.30
C ASP A 123 18.35 -15.81 7.92
N ASP A 124 17.86 -16.93 7.41
CA ASP A 124 16.65 -17.62 7.90
C ASP A 124 16.84 -18.28 9.28
N GLU A 125 18.08 -18.43 9.75
CA GLU A 125 18.39 -19.14 11.00
C GLU A 125 17.98 -18.38 12.28
N ASP A 126 17.69 -17.08 12.18
CA ASP A 126 17.41 -16.19 13.32
C ASP A 126 15.94 -15.72 13.43
N ILE A 127 15.05 -16.14 12.51
CA ILE A 127 13.63 -15.73 12.52
C ILE A 127 12.75 -16.88 13.00
N ASP A 128 11.98 -16.66 14.06
CA ASP A 128 10.94 -17.60 14.46
C ASP A 128 9.74 -17.59 13.49
N GLU A 129 8.99 -18.70 13.45
CA GLU A 129 7.86 -18.89 12.53
C GLU A 129 6.81 -17.77 12.67
N ASP A 130 6.52 -17.33 13.89
CA ASP A 130 5.56 -16.26 14.17
C ASP A 130 6.03 -14.91 13.57
N THR A 131 7.32 -14.60 13.69
CA THR A 131 7.92 -13.36 13.12
C THR A 131 7.94 -13.41 11.59
N ALA A 132 8.19 -14.58 11.00
CA ALA A 132 8.15 -14.76 9.55
C ALA A 132 6.72 -14.56 8.99
N GLU A 133 5.70 -15.10 9.69
CA GLU A 133 4.28 -14.91 9.33
C GLU A 133 3.86 -13.43 9.42
N GLU A 134 4.28 -12.71 10.47
CA GLU A 134 3.99 -11.28 10.62
C GLU A 134 4.66 -10.45 9.51
N LEU A 135 5.95 -10.68 9.25
CA LEU A 135 6.70 -9.98 8.21
C LEU A 135 6.05 -10.18 6.84
N GLN A 136 5.61 -11.40 6.58
CA GLN A 136 4.92 -11.73 5.36
C GLN A 136 3.58 -10.98 5.21
N GLY A 137 2.76 -10.95 6.26
CA GLY A 137 1.50 -10.20 6.23
C GLY A 137 1.72 -8.73 5.92
N GLN A 138 2.80 -8.14 6.46
CA GLN A 138 3.19 -6.76 6.16
C GLN A 138 3.61 -6.57 4.70
N MET A 139 4.36 -7.53 4.12
CA MET A 139 4.76 -7.49 2.71
C MET A 139 3.57 -7.65 1.76
N GLU A 140 2.63 -8.53 2.08
CA GLU A 140 1.40 -8.73 1.29
C GLU A 140 0.55 -7.45 1.31
N HIS A 141 0.33 -6.88 2.49
CA HIS A 141 -0.41 -5.61 2.63
C HIS A 141 0.27 -4.47 1.84
N ASP A 142 1.59 -4.34 1.94
CA ASP A 142 2.35 -3.35 1.20
C ASP A 142 2.23 -3.54 -0.33
N TYR A 143 2.25 -4.79 -0.80
CA TYR A 143 2.06 -5.11 -2.21
C TYR A 143 0.65 -4.81 -2.70
N ASP A 144 -0.37 -5.11 -1.90
CA ASP A 144 -1.77 -4.81 -2.21
C ASP A 144 -2.00 -3.30 -2.34
N ILE A 145 -1.38 -2.49 -1.47
CA ILE A 145 -1.36 -1.04 -1.59
C ILE A 145 -0.72 -0.63 -2.93
N GLY A 146 0.48 -1.15 -3.24
CA GLY A 146 1.21 -0.81 -4.46
C GLY A 146 0.44 -1.14 -5.73
N THR A 147 -0.18 -2.32 -5.76
CA THR A 147 -1.02 -2.80 -6.87
C THR A 147 -2.29 -1.97 -7.00
N THR A 148 -2.93 -1.61 -5.90
CA THR A 148 -4.09 -0.72 -5.89
C THR A 148 -3.76 0.66 -6.47
N ILE A 149 -2.59 1.22 -6.13
CA ILE A 149 -2.13 2.48 -6.71
C ILE A 149 -1.95 2.33 -8.23
N ARG A 150 -1.29 1.26 -8.67
CA ARG A 150 -1.03 0.98 -10.08
C ARG A 150 -2.30 0.83 -10.91
N ASP A 151 -3.22 -0.01 -10.45
CA ASP A 151 -4.34 -0.51 -11.26
C ASP A 151 -5.63 0.28 -11.05
N LYS A 152 -5.84 0.88 -9.86
CA LYS A 152 -7.07 1.63 -9.53
C LYS A 152 -6.84 3.14 -9.45
N ILE A 153 -5.74 3.58 -8.83
CA ILE A 153 -5.52 5.01 -8.59
C ILE A 153 -4.99 5.72 -9.84
N ILE A 154 -3.91 5.23 -10.46
CA ILE A 154 -3.29 5.91 -11.60
C ILE A 154 -4.25 6.04 -12.80
N PRO A 155 -5.01 4.99 -13.21
CA PRO A 155 -5.94 5.10 -14.34
C PRO A 155 -7.08 6.09 -14.10
N HIS A 156 -7.48 6.31 -12.85
CA HIS A 156 -8.60 7.16 -12.46
C HIS A 156 -8.18 8.33 -11.57
N ALA A 157 -6.92 8.78 -11.65
CA ALA A 157 -6.34 9.74 -10.71
C ALA A 157 -7.11 11.06 -10.64
N VAL A 158 -7.64 11.51 -11.79
CA VAL A 158 -8.49 12.71 -11.88
C VAL A 158 -9.84 12.49 -11.19
N SER A 159 -10.49 11.35 -11.41
CA SER A 159 -11.78 10.98 -10.79
C SER A 159 -11.67 10.73 -9.28
N TRP A 160 -10.54 10.19 -8.81
CA TRP A 160 -10.26 10.04 -7.38
C TRP A 160 -9.88 11.36 -6.69
N PHE A 161 -9.39 12.34 -7.44
CA PHE A 161 -9.10 13.70 -6.97
C PHE A 161 -10.36 14.58 -6.93
N THR A 162 -11.26 14.44 -7.91
CA THR A 162 -12.57 15.14 -7.93
C THR A 162 -13.62 14.48 -7.03
N GLY A 163 -13.42 13.23 -6.62
CA GLY A 163 -14.37 12.46 -5.81
C GLY A 163 -15.48 11.78 -6.63
N GLU A 164 -15.43 11.87 -7.95
CA GLU A 164 -16.39 11.24 -8.87
C GLU A 164 -16.21 9.71 -8.97
N ALA A 165 -15.00 9.19 -8.72
CA ALA A 165 -14.75 7.75 -8.72
C ALA A 165 -15.54 7.00 -7.62
N VAL A 166 -15.96 7.68 -6.54
CA VAL A 166 -16.82 7.11 -5.49
C VAL A 166 -18.28 7.01 -5.94
N GLN A 167 -18.70 7.80 -6.92
CA GLN A 167 -20.10 7.82 -7.39
C GLN A 167 -20.38 6.84 -8.53
N GLY A 168 -19.34 6.20 -9.10
CA GLY A 168 -19.46 5.33 -10.26
C GLY A 168 -19.91 3.90 -9.95
N GLU A 169 -19.77 3.44 -8.70
CA GLU A 169 -20.12 2.06 -8.33
C GLU A 169 -21.53 1.93 -7.73
N ASP A 170 -22.13 3.04 -7.25
CA ASP A 170 -23.44 3.05 -6.57
C ASP A 170 -24.61 3.64 -7.39
N PHE A 171 -24.40 4.05 -8.65
CA PHE A 171 -25.45 4.68 -9.47
C PHE A 171 -25.71 4.01 -10.83
N ALA A 172 -25.51 2.69 -10.91
CA ALA A 172 -25.91 1.89 -12.09
C ALA A 172 -27.17 1.04 -11.86
N ASN A 173 -27.98 1.30 -10.82
CA ASN A 173 -29.21 0.52 -10.60
C ASN A 173 -30.41 1.27 -10.00
N LEU A 174 -30.55 2.58 -10.23
CA LEU A 174 -31.76 3.31 -9.85
C LEU A 174 -32.21 4.22 -10.98
N GLY A 175 -32.97 3.65 -11.93
CA GLY A 175 -33.79 4.45 -12.83
C GLY A 175 -34.07 3.80 -14.17
N ASP A 176 -34.89 2.74 -14.19
CA ASP A 176 -36.06 2.73 -15.08
C ASP A 176 -37.07 1.71 -14.57
N ASP A 177 -38.18 2.24 -14.05
CA ASP A 177 -39.36 1.51 -13.61
C ASP A 177 -40.49 2.10 -14.44
N GLU A 178 -40.92 1.41 -15.50
CA GLU A 178 -42.25 1.57 -16.10
C GLU A 178 -42.62 0.35 -16.98
N ASP A 179 -43.51 -0.45 -16.40
CA ASP A 179 -44.65 -1.19 -16.97
C ASP A 179 -44.47 -2.38 -17.96
N ASP A 180 -44.74 -3.57 -17.38
CA ASP A 180 -45.90 -4.46 -17.64
C ASP A 180 -46.21 -4.91 -19.09
N ASP A 181 -46.03 -6.20 -19.38
CA ASP A 181 -47.16 -7.10 -19.68
C ASP A 181 -46.71 -8.57 -19.98
N ASP A 182 -47.22 -9.48 -19.15
CA ASP A 182 -47.85 -10.77 -19.47
C ASP A 182 -47.10 -11.92 -20.20
N LYS A 183 -46.87 -12.98 -19.38
CA LYS A 183 -47.29 -14.39 -19.52
C LYS A 183 -46.49 -15.46 -20.31
N ASP A 184 -46.20 -16.49 -19.50
CA ASP A 184 -46.34 -17.96 -19.69
C ASP A 184 -45.21 -18.80 -20.30
N ASP A 185 -44.83 -19.78 -19.45
CA ASP A 185 -44.37 -21.16 -19.67
C ASP A 185 -43.24 -21.43 -20.68
N ASP A 186 -42.12 -21.97 -20.20
CA ASP A 186 -42.02 -23.43 -20.06
C ASP A 186 -40.77 -23.83 -19.24
N ASP A 187 -40.94 -24.94 -18.51
CA ASP A 187 -39.93 -25.71 -17.78
C ASP A 187 -38.63 -25.93 -18.58
N GLU A 188 -37.47 -25.93 -17.90
CA GLU A 188 -36.65 -27.13 -17.76
C GLU A 188 -35.49 -26.90 -16.78
N GLU A 189 -35.41 -27.81 -15.81
CA GLU A 189 -34.32 -28.03 -14.87
C GLU A 189 -32.99 -28.27 -15.60
N GLU A 190 -31.89 -27.70 -15.10
CA GLU A 190 -30.62 -28.42 -15.04
C GLU A 190 -29.71 -27.80 -13.98
N ASP A 191 -29.43 -28.62 -12.96
CA ASP A 191 -28.37 -28.47 -11.99
C ASP A 191 -27.02 -28.27 -12.70
N GLU A 192 -26.26 -27.23 -12.34
CA GLU A 192 -24.80 -27.31 -12.40
C GLU A 192 -24.19 -26.43 -11.29
N ASP A 193 -23.82 -27.12 -10.22
CA ASP A 193 -22.83 -26.69 -9.24
C ASP A 193 -21.51 -26.36 -9.98
N GLU A 194 -21.05 -25.11 -9.90
CA GLU A 194 -19.61 -24.89 -9.68
C GLU A 194 -19.35 -23.55 -8.98
N GLU A 195 -18.71 -23.67 -7.82
CA GLU A 195 -18.43 -22.58 -6.91
C GLU A 195 -17.58 -21.47 -7.53
N GLY A 196 -18.18 -20.28 -7.54
CA GLY A 196 -17.61 -19.00 -7.09
C GLY A 196 -16.09 -18.86 -7.12
N GLU A 197 -15.64 -18.08 -8.09
CA GLU A 197 -14.34 -17.41 -8.18
C GLU A 197 -13.75 -17.05 -6.80
N SER A 198 -12.79 -17.86 -6.37
CA SER A 198 -11.93 -17.50 -5.25
C SER A 198 -11.00 -16.37 -5.69
N LYS A 199 -11.13 -15.24 -5.01
CA LYS A 199 -10.23 -14.07 -5.09
C LYS A 199 -8.75 -14.53 -5.04
N PRO A 200 -7.84 -13.95 -5.85
CA PRO A 200 -6.46 -14.42 -5.95
C PRO A 200 -5.60 -14.18 -4.69
N ALA A 201 -6.10 -13.48 -3.66
CA ALA A 201 -5.34 -13.07 -2.48
C ALA A 201 -4.69 -14.24 -1.72
N ARG A 202 -5.40 -15.36 -1.53
CA ARG A 202 -4.86 -16.50 -0.76
C ARG A 202 -3.67 -17.19 -1.43
N LYS A 203 -3.51 -17.04 -2.75
CA LYS A 203 -2.44 -17.71 -3.50
C LYS A 203 -1.10 -16.99 -3.37
N LEU A 204 -1.12 -15.64 -3.31
CA LEU A 204 0.08 -14.84 -3.07
C LEU A 204 0.72 -15.13 -1.70
N GLY A 205 -0.08 -15.22 -0.63
CA GLY A 205 0.41 -15.57 0.70
C GLY A 205 1.07 -16.97 0.78
N LEU A 206 0.59 -17.96 0.02
CA LEU A 206 1.26 -19.27 -0.03
C LEU A 206 2.53 -19.27 -0.89
N GLN A 207 2.63 -18.38 -1.88
CA GLN A 207 3.80 -18.28 -2.74
C GLN A 207 4.93 -17.46 -2.11
N LEU A 208 4.60 -16.40 -1.36
CA LEU A 208 5.56 -15.59 -0.62
C LEU A 208 6.25 -16.40 0.50
N THR A 209 5.49 -17.17 1.29
CA THR A 209 6.05 -18.12 2.28
C THR A 209 7.01 -19.09 1.60
N SER A 210 6.55 -19.75 0.54
CA SER A 210 7.34 -20.79 -0.13
C SER A 210 8.64 -20.23 -0.75
N ASN A 211 8.66 -18.97 -1.17
CA ASN A 211 9.86 -18.32 -1.69
C ASN A 211 10.82 -17.90 -0.58
N MET A 212 10.31 -17.37 0.53
CA MET A 212 11.13 -16.99 1.69
C MET A 212 11.95 -18.22 2.15
N PHE A 213 11.32 -19.39 2.26
CA PHE A 213 12.00 -20.65 2.60
C PHE A 213 12.85 -21.28 1.47
N ARG A 214 12.72 -20.85 0.21
CA ARG A 214 13.43 -21.46 -0.94
C ARG A 214 14.70 -20.74 -1.34
N TYR A 215 14.78 -19.43 -1.13
CA TYR A 215 15.89 -18.59 -1.61
C TYR A 215 16.86 -18.14 -0.50
N GLY A 216 16.59 -18.43 0.78
CA GLY A 216 17.50 -18.20 1.90
C GLY A 216 18.54 -19.30 2.11
N ASN A 217 19.37 -19.62 1.10
CA ASN A 217 20.42 -20.65 1.21
C ASN A 217 21.70 -20.29 0.45
#